data_AF-A0A7K3XPZ9-F1
#
_entry.id   AF-A0A7K3XPZ9-F1
#
_cell.length_a   1.000
_cell.length_b   1.000
_cell.length_c   1.000
_cell.angle_alpha   90.00
_cell.angle_beta   90.00
_cell.angle_gamma   90.00
#
_symmetry.space_group_name_H-M   'P 1'
#
loop_
_entity.id
_entity.type
_entity.pdbx_description
1 polymer ?
#
loop_
_entity_poly.entity_id
_entity_poly.type
_entity_poly.pdbx_seq_one_letter_code
_entity_poly.pdbx_strand_id
1 'polypeptide(L)'
;MIDIISLSADWLAEKRSKYGKDPNLMESMVHALYLLEQLKLTGLDFIFKGGTSLVLLMEQPRRFSVDIDIIVSPSIKRVKLEEYL
;
A
#
# COMPACT_ATOMS: atom_id res chain seq x y z
N MET A 1 11.98 -1.24 -2.19
CA MET A 1 11.50 -0.91 -0.85
C MET A 1 10.91 0.49 -0.90
N ILE A 2 9.81 0.79 -0.21
CA ILE A 2 9.27 2.14 -0.21
C ILE A 2 10.21 3.04 0.58
N ASP A 3 10.54 4.19 -0.01
CA ASP A 3 11.40 5.16 0.65
C ASP A 3 10.62 5.85 1.77
N ILE A 4 11.12 5.79 3.01
CA ILE A 4 10.49 6.37 4.20
C ILE A 4 10.29 7.88 4.02
N ILE A 5 11.15 8.56 3.24
CA ILE A 5 10.99 9.99 2.94
C ILE A 5 9.63 10.27 2.27
N SER A 6 9.08 9.31 1.52
CA SER A 6 7.76 9.45 0.86
C SER A 6 6.58 9.54 1.82
N LEU A 7 6.78 9.18 3.09
CA LEU A 7 5.78 9.33 4.17
C LEU A 7 5.85 10.71 4.84
N SER A 8 6.87 11.52 4.55
CA SER A 8 7.01 12.85 5.16
C SER A 8 6.01 13.85 4.59
N ALA A 9 5.53 14.76 5.45
CA ALA A 9 4.62 15.83 5.05
C ALA A 9 5.22 16.72 3.95
N ASP A 10 6.52 17.01 4.03
CA ASP A 10 7.23 17.84 3.06
C ASP A 10 7.28 17.18 1.67
N TRP A 11 7.61 15.89 1.61
CA TRP A 11 7.63 15.15 0.35
C TRP A 11 6.24 15.06 -0.26
N LEU A 12 5.23 14.77 0.56
CA LEU A 12 3.83 14.73 0.12
C LEU A 12 3.36 16.10 -0.39
N ALA A 13 3.71 17.19 0.29
CA ALA A 13 3.41 18.56 -0.13
C ALA A 13 4.05 18.91 -1.48
N GLU A 14 5.32 18.53 -1.69
CA GLU A 14 6.02 18.71 -2.97
C GLU A 14 5.31 17.95 -4.10
N LYS A 15 4.96 16.67 -3.88
CA LYS A 15 4.29 15.86 -4.91
C LYS A 15 2.86 16.33 -5.19
N ARG A 16 2.14 16.82 -4.17
CA ARG A 16 0.81 17.45 -4.34
C ARG A 16 0.87 18.61 -5.33
N SER A 17 1.83 19.51 -5.15
CA SER A 17 2.03 20.66 -6.04
C SER A 17 2.34 20.22 -7.48
N LYS A 18 3.12 19.14 -7.65
CA LYS A 18 3.56 18.65 -8.96
C LYS A 18 2.47 17.93 -9.76
N TYR A 19 1.63 17.12 -9.11
CA TYR A 19 0.73 16.21 -9.81
C TYR A 19 -0.74 16.64 -9.81
N GLY A 20 -1.13 17.67 -9.04
CA GLY A 20 -2.48 18.25 -9.06
C GLY A 20 -3.62 17.28 -8.72
N LYS A 21 -3.29 16.12 -8.14
CA LYS A 21 -4.26 15.10 -7.71
C LYS A 21 -4.76 15.43 -6.30
N ASP A 22 -5.87 14.80 -5.91
CA ASP A 22 -6.38 14.89 -4.54
C ASP A 22 -5.27 14.56 -3.52
N PRO A 23 -4.87 15.55 -2.70
CA PRO A 23 -3.84 15.41 -1.68
C PRO A 23 -4.00 14.22 -0.75
N ASN A 24 -5.24 13.94 -0.35
CA ASN A 24 -5.56 12.89 0.62
C ASN A 24 -5.48 11.53 -0.05
N LEU A 25 -5.89 11.43 -1.31
CA LEU A 25 -5.89 10.17 -2.05
C LEU A 25 -4.47 9.67 -2.34
N MET A 26 -3.57 10.59 -2.67
CA MET A 26 -2.16 10.26 -2.91
C MET A 26 -1.47 9.78 -1.63
N GLU A 27 -1.65 10.52 -0.52
CA GLU A 27 -1.08 10.14 0.78
C GLU A 27 -1.58 8.77 1.23
N SER A 28 -2.89 8.55 1.21
CA SER A 28 -3.49 7.26 1.58
C SER A 28 -2.94 6.10 0.75
N MET A 29 -2.66 6.31 -0.53
CA MET A 29 -2.07 5.28 -1.37
C MET A 29 -0.62 4.96 -1.02
N VAL A 30 0.20 5.97 -0.71
CA VAL A 30 1.59 5.76 -0.24
C VAL A 30 1.57 4.95 1.06
N HIS A 31 0.71 5.32 2.01
CA HIS A 31 0.55 4.60 3.27
C HIS A 31 0.02 3.17 3.07
N ALA A 32 -0.93 2.95 2.16
CA ALA A 32 -1.45 1.62 1.84
C ALA A 32 -0.36 0.69 1.29
N LEU A 33 0.46 1.19 0.35
CA LEU A 33 1.58 0.42 -0.20
C LEU A 33 2.69 0.20 0.84
N TYR A 34 2.93 1.19 1.71
CA TYR A 34 3.88 1.04 2.82
C TYR A 34 3.42 -0.04 3.81
N LEU A 35 2.14 -0.04 4.18
CA LEU A 35 1.56 -1.11 5.01
C LEU A 35 1.73 -2.48 4.34
N LEU A 36 1.47 -2.60 3.04
CA LEU A 36 1.67 -3.85 2.30
C LEU A 36 3.12 -4.35 2.40
N GLU A 37 4.09 -3.44 2.30
CA GLU A 37 5.50 -3.76 2.48
C GLU A 37 5.81 -4.21 3.91
N GLN A 38 5.32 -3.48 4.92
CA GLN A 38 5.52 -3.84 6.33
C GLN A 38 4.93 -5.22 6.64
N LEU A 39 3.73 -5.53 6.14
CA LEU A 39 3.14 -6.87 6.25
C LEU A 39 4.01 -7.94 5.60
N LYS A 40 4.70 -7.64 4.50
CA LYS A 40 5.62 -8.61 3.90
C LYS A 40 6.87 -8.81 4.76
N LEU A 41 7.35 -7.75 5.43
CA LEU A 41 8.51 -7.80 6.32
C LEU A 41 8.26 -8.54 7.63
N THR A 42 7.01 -8.65 8.11
CA THR A 42 6.66 -9.50 9.26
C THR A 42 6.77 -11.00 8.95
N GLY A 43 6.97 -11.36 7.68
CA GLY A 43 7.02 -12.75 7.23
C GLY A 43 5.65 -13.34 6.93
N LEU A 44 4.57 -12.54 6.93
CA LEU A 44 3.26 -12.99 6.52
C LEU A 44 3.29 -13.42 5.05
N ASP A 45 2.86 -14.66 4.78
CA ASP A 45 2.69 -15.15 3.42
C ASP A 45 1.30 -14.81 2.90
N PHE A 46 1.23 -14.01 1.85
CA PHE A 46 -0.01 -13.52 1.27
C PHE A 46 0.14 -13.19 -0.21
N ILE A 47 -0.99 -13.19 -0.91
CA ILE A 47 -1.12 -12.71 -2.29
C ILE A 47 -1.81 -11.34 -2.27
N PHE A 48 -1.14 -10.31 -2.78
CA PHE A 48 -1.78 -9.02 -3.02
C PHE A 48 -2.68 -9.10 -4.26
N LYS A 49 -3.95 -8.74 -4.13
CA LYS A 49 -4.95 -8.89 -5.18
C LYS A 49 -5.80 -7.62 -5.35
N GLY A 50 -6.84 -7.76 -6.16
CA GLY A 50 -7.85 -6.71 -6.31
C GLY A 50 -7.43 -5.63 -7.30
N GLY A 51 -8.28 -4.61 -7.45
CA GLY A 51 -8.01 -3.54 -8.41
C GLY A 51 -6.80 -2.68 -8.03
N THR A 52 -6.47 -2.59 -6.74
CA THR A 52 -5.27 -1.89 -6.24
C THR A 52 -3.99 -2.55 -6.73
N SER A 53 -3.95 -3.90 -6.78
CA SER A 53 -2.74 -4.63 -7.21
C SER A 53 -2.26 -4.28 -8.62
N LEU A 54 -3.15 -3.81 -9.48
CA LEU A 54 -2.83 -3.36 -10.83
C LEU A 54 -1.84 -2.19 -10.85
N VAL A 55 -1.73 -1.41 -9.76
CA VAL A 55 -0.71 -0.34 -9.69
C VAL A 55 0.71 -0.88 -9.82
N LEU A 56 0.97 -2.10 -9.34
CA LEU A 56 2.30 -2.71 -9.41
C LEU A 56 2.56 -3.40 -10.75
N LEU A 57 1.49 -3.68 -11.52
CA LEU A 57 1.54 -4.43 -12.77
C LEU A 57 1.47 -3.55 -14.02
N MET A 58 0.95 -2.33 -13.89
CA MET A 58 0.77 -1.40 -15.00
C MET A 58 1.91 -0.39 -15.05
N GLU A 59 2.46 -0.17 -16.25
CA GLU A 59 3.45 0.90 -16.49
C GLU A 59 2.89 2.30 -16.14
N GLN A 60 1.59 2.50 -16.39
CA GLN A 60 0.88 3.73 -16.08
C GLN A 60 -0.41 3.43 -15.29
N PRO A 61 -0.39 3.54 -13.95
CA PRO A 61 -1.58 3.33 -13.14
C PRO A 61 -2.65 4.39 -13.44
N ARG A 62 -3.85 3.92 -13.82
CA ARG A 62 -4.96 4.80 -14.26
C ARG A 62 -5.74 5.44 -13.12
N ARG A 63 -5.70 4.86 -11.92
CA ARG A 63 -6.39 5.36 -10.73
C ARG A 63 -5.54 5.15 -9.49
N PHE A 64 -5.78 5.99 -8.49
CA PHE A 64 -5.30 5.74 -7.15
C PHE A 64 -6.30 4.86 -6.39
N SER A 65 -5.80 4.20 -5.35
CA SER A 65 -6.59 3.37 -4.46
C SER A 65 -5.99 3.42 -3.07
N VAL A 66 -6.83 3.30 -2.06
CA VAL A 66 -6.46 3.46 -0.65
C VAL A 66 -6.54 2.15 0.13
N ASP A 67 -7.11 1.12 -0.49
CA ASP A 67 -7.33 -0.18 0.14
C ASP A 67 -6.31 -1.19 -0.36
N ILE A 68 -5.86 -2.07 0.54
CA ILE A 68 -5.11 -3.28 0.17
C ILE A 68 -6.00 -4.51 0.36
N ASP A 69 -6.14 -5.30 -0.71
CA ASP A 69 -6.81 -6.59 -0.66
C ASP A 69 -5.75 -7.69 -0.66
N ILE A 70 -5.65 -8.47 0.42
CA ILE A 70 -4.72 -9.60 0.50
C ILE A 70 -5.46 -10.92 0.67
N ILE A 71 -4.93 -11.99 0.07
CA ILE A 71 -5.34 -13.37 0.35
C ILE A 71 -4.24 -14.01 1.19
N VAL A 72 -4.62 -14.58 2.32
CA VAL A 72 -3.76 -15.42 3.15
C VAL A 72 -4.18 -16.89 3.04
N SER A 73 -3.31 -17.81 3.47
CA SER A 73 -3.65 -19.24 3.48
C SER A 73 -4.95 -19.52 4.25
N PRO A 74 -5.88 -20.34 3.74
CA PRO A 74 -7.13 -20.66 4.45
C PRO A 74 -6.91 -21.41 5.77
N SER A 75 -5.71 -21.96 6.00
CA SER A 75 -5.35 -22.58 7.27
C SER A 75 -5.01 -21.57 8.37
N ILE A 76 -4.71 -20.30 8.03
CA ILE A 76 -4.44 -19.27 9.03
C ILE A 76 -5.75 -18.85 9.70
N LYS A 77 -5.78 -18.95 11.03
CA LYS A 77 -6.89 -18.44 11.83
C LYS A 77 -6.64 -16.99 12.20
N ARG A 78 -7.71 -16.26 12.48
CA ARG A 78 -7.67 -14.85 12.91
C ARG A 78 -6.62 -14.58 14.00
N VAL A 79 -6.61 -15.37 15.08
CA VAL A 79 -5.67 -15.19 16.19
C VAL A 79 -4.22 -15.25 15.72
N LYS A 80 -3.90 -16.18 14.80
CA LYS A 80 -2.54 -16.31 14.26
C LYS A 80 -2.20 -15.17 13.28
N LEU A 81 -3.19 -14.66 12.56
CA LEU A 81 -3.01 -13.51 11.67
C LEU A 81 -2.70 -12.23 12.45
N GLU A 82 -3.36 -12.02 13.60
CA GLU A 82 -3.16 -10.86 14.46
C GLU A 82 -1.73 -10.79 15.06
N GLU A 83 -0.97 -11.89 15.09
CA GLU A 83 0.45 -11.88 15.49
C GLU A 83 1.35 -11.17 14.47
N TYR A 84 0.89 -10.93 13.24
CA TYR A 84 1.63 -10.24 12.18
C TYR A 84 1.24 -8.76 12.03
N LEU A 85 0.23 -8.29 12.78
CA LEU A 85 -0.35 -6.94 12.67
C LEU A 85 0.07 -6.07 13.85
#